data_AF-A0A218WWJ1-F1
#
_entry.id   AF-A0A218WWJ1-F1
#
_cell.length_a   1.000
_cell.length_b   1.000
_cell.length_c   1.000
_cell.angle_alpha   90.00
_cell.angle_beta   90.00
_cell.angle_gamma   90.00
#
_symmetry.space_group_name_H-M   'P 1'
#
loop_
_entity.id
_entity.type
_entity.pdbx_description
1 polymer ?
#
loop_
_entity_poly.entity_id
_entity_poly.type
_entity_poly.pdbx_seq_one_letter_code
_entity_poly.pdbx_strand_id
1 'polypeptide(L)'
;MVNGRGAFQFHSRRAKLSRKLRSIAIYLALLVTFFLFTLIYISRKGLEGDGQQGTASDEIRSERVPEHEDVLHSEVHMKDQQLWGTPFSFGLHPCVKPTSKYKAAQETDRYLTVRSNGGLNQMRTGISDMVAVARIMNATLIIPQLDRRSFWKDSSSFADIFDEAHFIKSLEGDVRVMKELPVGLESIPHARRHFGSWSSMGYYEEMSHLFKDYQVIHAPKSDSRLANNDLPLDIQRLRCRALYHALRFSPPIESLGKVLSRA
;
A
#
# COMPACT_ATOMS: atom_id res chain seq x y z
N MET A 1 -23.08 -75.47 -29.95
CA MET A 1 -23.65 -74.64 -28.86
C MET A 1 -22.60 -73.62 -28.44
N VAL A 2 -22.72 -72.36 -28.87
CA VAL A 2 -21.79 -71.28 -28.47
C VAL A 2 -22.58 -70.02 -28.08
N ASN A 3 -22.24 -69.51 -26.89
CA ASN A 3 -22.38 -68.16 -26.32
C ASN A 3 -23.74 -67.46 -26.22
N GLY A 4 -24.15 -67.20 -24.97
CA GLY A 4 -25.23 -66.28 -24.60
C GLY A 4 -25.04 -65.57 -23.25
N ARG A 5 -23.81 -65.16 -22.88
CA ARG A 5 -23.55 -64.49 -21.58
C ARG A 5 -23.01 -63.04 -21.65
N GLY A 6 -22.92 -62.41 -22.82
CA GLY A 6 -22.34 -61.07 -22.99
C GLY A 6 -23.29 -59.87 -22.84
N ALA A 7 -24.60 -60.04 -23.02
CA ALA A 7 -25.52 -58.89 -23.17
C ALA A 7 -25.99 -58.26 -21.82
N PHE A 8 -26.06 -59.04 -20.75
CA PHE A 8 -26.68 -58.58 -19.49
C PHE A 8 -25.77 -57.66 -18.64
N GLN A 9 -24.45 -57.81 -18.72
CA GLN A 9 -23.51 -56.97 -17.95
C GLN A 9 -23.35 -55.56 -18.52
N PHE A 10 -23.49 -55.38 -19.84
CA PHE A 10 -23.30 -54.08 -20.49
C PHE A 10 -24.47 -53.11 -20.21
N HIS A 11 -25.71 -53.62 -20.16
CA HIS A 11 -26.90 -52.83 -19.84
C HIS A 11 -26.90 -52.31 -18.39
N SER A 12 -26.45 -53.13 -17.45
CA SER A 12 -26.36 -52.78 -16.02
C SER A 12 -25.33 -51.66 -15.73
N ARG A 13 -24.18 -51.66 -16.43
CA ARG A 13 -23.16 -50.61 -16.31
C ARG A 13 -23.61 -49.28 -16.92
N ARG A 14 -24.30 -49.30 -18.07
CA ARG A 14 -24.85 -48.10 -18.73
C ARG A 14 -25.95 -47.42 -17.89
N ALA A 15 -26.81 -48.20 -17.24
CA ALA A 15 -27.85 -47.71 -16.33
C ALA A 15 -27.31 -47.18 -14.98
N LYS A 16 -26.13 -47.65 -14.52
CA LYS A 16 -25.44 -47.08 -13.34
C LYS A 16 -24.72 -45.77 -13.68
N LEU A 17 -24.13 -45.67 -14.87
CA LEU A 17 -23.46 -44.45 -15.34
C LEU A 17 -24.47 -43.31 -15.57
N SER A 18 -25.63 -43.60 -16.16
CA SER A 18 -26.69 -42.59 -16.35
C SER A 18 -27.27 -42.08 -15.03
N ARG A 19 -27.41 -42.95 -14.02
CA ARG A 19 -27.83 -42.56 -12.66
C ARG A 19 -26.80 -41.68 -11.95
N LYS A 20 -25.50 -41.98 -12.09
CA LYS A 20 -24.43 -41.12 -11.57
C LYS A 20 -24.38 -39.76 -12.27
N LEU A 21 -24.51 -39.71 -13.60
CA LEU A 21 -24.57 -38.43 -14.33
C LEU A 21 -25.79 -37.59 -13.94
N ARG A 22 -26.97 -38.23 -13.77
CA ARG A 22 -28.18 -37.53 -13.28
C ARG A 22 -27.99 -36.98 -11.87
N SER A 23 -27.35 -37.75 -10.98
CA SER A 23 -27.04 -37.29 -9.62
C SER A 23 -26.06 -36.12 -9.62
N ILE A 24 -25.00 -36.16 -10.44
CA ILE A 24 -24.05 -35.05 -10.59
C ILE A 24 -24.75 -33.81 -11.16
N ALA A 25 -25.61 -33.97 -12.17
CA ALA A 25 -26.37 -32.85 -12.75
C ALA A 25 -27.29 -32.19 -11.71
N ILE A 26 -27.94 -32.98 -10.83
CA ILE A 26 -28.76 -32.46 -9.73
C ILE A 26 -27.90 -31.69 -8.72
N TYR A 27 -26.73 -32.22 -8.33
CA TYR A 27 -25.81 -31.54 -7.42
C TYR A 27 -25.30 -30.21 -8.00
N LEU A 28 -24.95 -30.18 -9.28
CA LEU A 28 -24.53 -28.95 -9.97
C LEU A 28 -25.67 -27.94 -10.05
N ALA A 29 -26.90 -28.38 -10.33
CA ALA A 29 -28.07 -27.51 -10.34
C ALA A 29 -28.31 -26.91 -8.95
N LEU A 30 -28.24 -27.70 -7.89
CA LEU A 30 -28.39 -27.24 -6.50
C LEU A 30 -27.30 -26.25 -6.08
N LEU A 31 -26.05 -26.47 -6.50
CA LEU A 31 -24.93 -25.55 -6.27
C LEU A 31 -25.16 -24.20 -6.96
N VAL A 32 -25.60 -24.21 -8.23
CA VAL A 32 -25.90 -22.99 -8.97
C VAL A 32 -27.08 -22.24 -8.34
N THR A 33 -28.14 -22.93 -7.93
CA THR A 33 -29.27 -22.29 -7.25
C THR A 33 -28.87 -21.70 -5.90
N PHE A 34 -27.99 -22.37 -5.14
CA PHE A 34 -27.48 -21.84 -3.88
C PHE A 34 -26.59 -20.61 -4.09
N PHE A 35 -25.75 -20.61 -5.13
CA PHE A 35 -24.92 -19.47 -5.49
C PHE A 35 -25.76 -18.27 -5.95
N LEU A 36 -26.79 -18.48 -6.76
CA LEU A 36 -27.72 -17.43 -7.17
C LEU A 36 -28.55 -16.91 -5.99
N PHE A 37 -29.02 -17.79 -5.10
CA PHE A 37 -29.76 -17.40 -3.90
C PHE A 37 -28.89 -16.57 -2.96
N THR A 38 -27.63 -16.96 -2.73
CA THR A 38 -26.69 -16.20 -1.90
C THR A 38 -26.34 -14.85 -2.52
N LEU A 39 -26.14 -14.77 -3.84
CA LEU A 39 -25.94 -13.49 -4.54
C LEU A 39 -27.17 -12.57 -4.43
N ILE A 40 -28.38 -13.10 -4.61
CA ILE A 40 -29.62 -12.34 -4.46
C ILE A 40 -29.82 -11.91 -3.00
N TYR A 41 -29.52 -12.80 -2.04
CA TYR A 41 -29.61 -12.51 -0.62
C TYR A 41 -28.61 -11.41 -0.20
N ILE A 42 -27.36 -11.47 -0.68
CA ILE A 42 -26.35 -10.42 -0.45
C ILE A 42 -26.77 -9.12 -1.14
N SER A 43 -27.33 -9.17 -2.34
CA SER A 43 -27.82 -7.98 -3.05
C SER A 43 -29.03 -7.35 -2.34
N ARG A 44 -29.91 -8.16 -1.76
CA ARG A 44 -31.03 -7.68 -0.92
C ARG A 44 -30.55 -7.13 0.42
N LYS A 45 -29.65 -7.82 1.12
CA LYS A 45 -29.01 -7.30 2.35
C LYS A 45 -28.16 -6.06 2.10
N GLY A 46 -27.60 -5.89 0.91
CA GLY A 46 -26.93 -4.66 0.50
C GLY A 46 -27.88 -3.48 0.30
N LEU A 47 -29.18 -3.74 0.11
CA LEU A 47 -30.25 -2.74 0.03
C LEU A 47 -31.05 -2.59 1.35
N GLU A 48 -31.09 -3.62 2.20
CA GLU A 48 -31.73 -3.62 3.52
C GLU A 48 -30.74 -3.34 4.68
N GLY A 49 -29.50 -2.99 4.35
CA GLY A 49 -28.41 -2.75 5.31
C GLY A 49 -28.31 -1.32 5.84
N ASP A 50 -29.21 -0.42 5.44
CA ASP A 50 -29.29 0.92 6.00
C ASP A 50 -30.73 1.17 6.49
N GLY A 51 -30.95 0.95 7.78
CA GLY A 51 -32.16 1.43 8.45
C GLY A 51 -32.83 0.45 9.39
N GLN A 52 -32.33 0.38 10.64
CA GLN A 52 -33.15 0.49 11.85
C GLN A 52 -32.26 0.49 13.11
N GLN A 53 -32.33 1.43 14.07
CA GLN A 53 -33.12 2.66 14.20
C GLN A 53 -32.53 3.50 15.35
N GLY A 54 -32.19 4.76 15.07
CA GLY A 54 -32.28 5.85 16.02
C GLY A 54 -33.39 6.77 15.52
N THR A 55 -34.42 6.93 16.32
CA THR A 55 -35.73 7.55 16.03
C THR A 55 -35.66 9.06 15.81
N ALA A 56 -36.29 9.57 14.74
CA ALA A 56 -37.25 10.70 14.75
C ALA A 56 -37.70 10.99 13.31
N SER A 57 -38.99 10.86 13.04
CA SER A 57 -39.65 11.07 11.76
C SER A 57 -39.93 12.56 11.48
N ASP A 58 -39.72 12.94 10.23
CA ASP A 58 -39.95 14.25 9.64
C ASP A 58 -41.42 14.73 9.73
N GLU A 59 -41.63 15.88 10.36
CA GLU A 59 -42.69 16.84 10.00
C GLU A 59 -42.00 18.13 9.55
N ILE A 60 -41.87 18.32 8.23
CA ILE A 60 -41.30 19.52 7.63
C ILE A 60 -42.37 20.63 7.69
N ARG A 61 -42.34 21.42 8.77
CA ARG A 61 -42.96 22.74 8.82
C ARG A 61 -41.97 23.77 8.29
N SER A 62 -42.35 24.40 7.18
CA SER A 62 -41.67 25.52 6.55
C SER A 62 -41.51 26.69 7.53
N GLU A 63 -40.29 26.92 8.00
CA GLU A 63 -39.89 28.16 8.66
C GLU A 63 -38.91 28.90 7.74
N ARG A 64 -39.34 30.08 7.29
CA ARG A 64 -38.69 30.92 6.28
C ARG A 64 -37.35 31.47 6.79
N VAL A 65 -36.27 31.20 6.05
CA VAL A 65 -35.03 31.99 6.07
C VAL A 65 -35.19 33.11 5.02
N PRO A 66 -34.83 34.37 5.31
CA PRO A 66 -35.22 35.50 4.48
C PRO A 66 -34.52 35.48 3.11
N GLU A 67 -35.31 35.80 2.08
CA GLU A 67 -34.86 36.06 0.72
C GLU A 67 -33.73 37.08 0.70
N HIS A 68 -32.62 36.71 0.07
CA HIS A 68 -31.83 37.66 -0.69
C HIS A 68 -31.51 37.00 -2.04
N GLU A 69 -32.53 36.90 -2.89
CA GLU A 69 -32.28 36.97 -4.34
C GLU A 69 -31.84 38.39 -4.62
N ASP A 70 -30.58 38.57 -5.02
CA ASP A 70 -30.33 39.25 -6.28
C ASP A 70 -28.90 38.97 -6.77
N VAL A 71 -28.75 38.99 -8.09
CA VAL A 71 -27.51 39.00 -8.87
C VAL A 71 -26.90 37.63 -9.26
N LEU A 72 -27.48 37.08 -10.33
CA LEU A 72 -26.81 36.87 -11.62
C LEU A 72 -25.44 36.15 -11.58
N HIS A 73 -25.40 34.98 -12.22
CA HIS A 73 -24.22 34.30 -12.78
C HIS A 73 -22.95 35.18 -12.84
N SER A 74 -22.20 35.23 -11.75
CA SER A 74 -20.80 35.61 -11.83
C SER A 74 -20.06 34.34 -12.18
N GLU A 75 -19.62 34.25 -13.43
CA GLU A 75 -18.44 33.46 -13.77
C GLU A 75 -17.41 33.70 -12.67
N VAL A 76 -17.12 32.66 -11.89
CA VAL A 76 -16.05 32.73 -10.90
C VAL A 76 -14.76 32.81 -11.72
N HIS A 77 -14.37 34.04 -12.04
CA HIS A 77 -13.06 34.35 -12.59
C HIS A 77 -12.06 34.17 -11.43
N MET A 78 -11.82 32.92 -11.04
CA MET A 78 -10.71 32.56 -10.18
C MET A 78 -9.45 33.04 -10.88
N LYS A 79 -8.74 34.01 -10.27
CA LYS A 79 -7.43 34.42 -10.77
C LYS A 79 -6.54 33.18 -10.78
N ASP A 80 -5.74 32.98 -11.83
CA ASP A 80 -4.80 31.85 -11.94
C ASP A 80 -3.92 31.69 -10.68
N GLN A 81 -3.62 32.79 -9.99
CA GLN A 81 -2.89 32.80 -8.72
C GLN A 81 -3.61 32.08 -7.56
N GLN A 82 -4.95 32.01 -7.55
CA GLN A 82 -5.72 31.24 -6.57
C GLN A 82 -5.81 29.75 -6.94
N LEU A 83 -5.76 29.41 -8.23
CA LEU A 83 -5.80 28.02 -8.69
C LEU A 83 -4.55 27.24 -8.26
N TRP A 84 -3.39 27.88 -8.35
CA TRP A 84 -2.09 27.30 -7.98
C TRP A 84 -1.63 27.69 -6.56
N GLY A 85 -2.46 28.41 -5.81
CA GLY A 85 -2.20 28.77 -4.42
C GLY A 85 -2.35 27.57 -3.48
N THR A 86 -1.74 27.64 -2.29
CA THR A 86 -1.98 26.61 -1.28
C THR A 86 -3.46 26.64 -0.87
N PRO A 87 -4.22 25.55 -1.04
CA PRO A 87 -5.63 25.54 -0.66
C PRO A 87 -5.79 25.74 0.84
N PHE A 88 -6.96 26.22 1.27
CA PHE A 88 -7.31 26.25 2.68
C PHE A 88 -7.12 24.86 3.28
N SER A 89 -6.34 24.77 4.37
CA SER A 89 -5.92 23.47 4.90
C SER A 89 -7.02 22.72 5.65
N PHE A 90 -8.22 23.28 5.83
CA PHE A 90 -9.33 22.69 6.59
C PHE A 90 -8.91 22.13 7.97
N GLY A 91 -7.93 22.76 8.63
CA GLY A 91 -7.38 22.29 9.92
C GLY A 91 -6.35 21.15 9.80
N LEU A 92 -6.07 20.65 8.59
CA LEU A 92 -4.97 19.74 8.30
C LEU A 92 -3.64 20.46 8.54
N HIS A 93 -2.71 19.75 9.17
CA HIS A 93 -1.39 20.24 9.49
C HIS A 93 -0.33 19.22 9.07
N PRO A 94 0.91 19.65 8.76
CA PRO A 94 1.95 18.75 8.33
C PRO A 94 2.25 17.65 9.38
N CYS A 95 2.25 16.39 8.94
CA CYS A 95 2.55 15.23 9.79
C CYS A 95 4.06 14.93 9.90
N VAL A 96 4.92 15.93 9.76
CA VAL A 96 6.38 15.73 9.66
C VAL A 96 7.15 15.94 10.96
N LYS A 97 6.56 16.60 11.97
CA LYS A 97 7.28 16.90 13.22
C LYS A 97 7.13 15.76 14.23
N PRO A 98 8.22 15.17 14.73
CA PRO A 98 8.14 14.13 15.76
C PRO A 98 7.59 14.69 17.08
N THR A 99 7.07 13.83 17.95
CA THR A 99 6.69 14.21 19.31
C THR A 99 7.92 14.50 20.18
N SER A 100 7.72 15.17 21.32
CA SER A 100 8.80 15.41 22.29
C SER A 100 9.38 14.14 22.92
N LYS A 101 8.66 13.00 22.82
CA LYS A 101 9.12 11.70 23.32
C LYS A 101 9.95 10.93 22.29
N TYR A 102 10.02 11.42 21.05
CA TYR A 102 10.76 10.75 19.99
C TYR A 102 12.25 10.78 20.30
N LYS A 103 12.83 9.59 20.41
CA LYS A 103 14.27 9.42 20.61
C LYS A 103 14.95 9.28 19.27
N ALA A 104 16.19 9.77 19.19
CA ALA A 104 17.02 9.54 18.01
C ALA A 104 17.26 8.04 17.77
N ALA A 105 17.56 7.67 16.54
CA ALA A 105 18.06 6.33 16.24
C ALA A 105 19.41 6.07 16.91
N GLN A 106 19.66 4.82 17.29
CA GLN A 106 20.96 4.36 17.74
C GLN A 106 21.72 3.79 16.54
N GLU A 107 23.05 3.85 16.60
CA GLU A 107 23.88 3.22 15.60
C GLU A 107 23.82 1.69 15.74
N THR A 108 23.65 0.99 14.61
CA THR A 108 23.66 -0.48 14.58
C THR A 108 24.46 -1.01 13.39
N ASP A 109 25.03 -2.20 13.56
CA ASP A 109 25.76 -2.96 12.55
C ASP A 109 24.85 -3.92 11.77
N ARG A 110 23.54 -3.64 11.75
CA ARG A 110 22.51 -4.45 11.11
C ARG A 110 21.96 -3.71 9.91
N TYR A 111 21.95 -4.34 8.75
CA TYR A 111 21.70 -3.63 7.50
C TYR A 111 20.43 -4.14 6.81
N LEU A 112 19.57 -3.21 6.40
CA LEU A 112 18.44 -3.48 5.55
C LEU A 112 18.74 -2.94 4.15
N THR A 113 18.82 -3.83 3.17
CA THR A 113 18.89 -3.45 1.75
C THR A 113 17.53 -3.65 1.10
N VAL A 114 17.16 -2.74 0.20
CA VAL A 114 15.83 -2.72 -0.41
C VAL A 114 15.95 -2.51 -1.90
N ARG A 115 15.18 -3.29 -2.68
CA ARG A 115 14.89 -2.96 -4.07
C ARG A 115 13.45 -2.45 -4.19
N SER A 116 13.29 -1.24 -4.70
CA SER A 116 12.00 -0.55 -4.81
C SER A 116 11.39 -0.70 -6.19
N ASN A 117 10.23 -1.34 -6.24
CA ASN A 117 9.49 -1.67 -7.46
C ASN A 117 8.17 -0.89 -7.56
N GLY A 118 7.54 -0.95 -8.74
CA GLY A 118 6.29 -0.23 -9.05
C GLY A 118 6.53 1.01 -9.90
N GLY A 119 5.51 1.86 -10.04
CA GLY A 119 5.68 3.21 -10.60
C GLY A 119 6.36 4.17 -9.62
N LEU A 120 6.89 5.31 -10.09
CA LEU A 120 7.66 6.24 -9.26
C LEU A 120 6.91 6.66 -7.98
N ASN A 121 5.60 6.93 -8.07
CA ASN A 121 4.77 7.24 -6.90
C ASN A 121 4.60 6.03 -5.95
N GLN A 122 4.51 4.82 -6.49
CA GLN A 122 4.48 3.60 -5.66
C GLN A 122 5.83 3.35 -5.00
N MET A 123 6.94 3.55 -5.71
CA MET A 123 8.29 3.47 -5.18
C MET A 123 8.49 4.46 -4.04
N ARG A 124 8.05 5.72 -4.18
CA ARG A 124 8.12 6.72 -3.10
C ARG A 124 7.43 6.24 -1.83
N THR A 125 6.22 5.72 -1.96
CA THR A 125 5.46 5.20 -0.82
C THR A 125 6.10 3.93 -0.25
N GLY A 126 6.67 3.07 -1.08
CA GLY A 126 7.40 1.86 -0.66
C GLY A 126 8.70 2.19 0.09
N ILE A 127 9.49 3.13 -0.42
CA ILE A 127 10.71 3.63 0.24
C ILE A 127 10.35 4.25 1.58
N SER A 128 9.31 5.07 1.64
CA SER A 128 8.82 5.65 2.89
C SER A 128 8.44 4.58 3.93
N ASP A 129 7.81 3.49 3.52
CA ASP A 129 7.49 2.38 4.43
C ASP A 129 8.77 1.68 4.88
N MET A 130 9.74 1.47 3.99
CA MET A 130 11.01 0.82 4.33
C MET A 130 11.89 1.66 5.27
N VAL A 131 11.80 3.00 5.22
CA VAL A 131 12.41 3.86 6.24
C VAL A 131 11.79 3.58 7.62
N ALA A 132 10.46 3.49 7.70
CA ALA A 132 9.79 3.15 8.96
C ALA A 132 10.10 1.73 9.43
N VAL A 133 10.16 0.76 8.50
CA VAL A 133 10.53 -0.62 8.81
C VAL A 133 11.97 -0.72 9.32
N ALA A 134 12.92 0.00 8.71
CA ALA A 134 14.29 0.08 9.23
C ALA A 134 14.32 0.60 10.67
N ARG A 135 13.49 1.60 10.98
CA ARG A 135 13.35 2.12 12.35
C ARG A 135 12.78 1.10 13.31
N ILE A 136 11.71 0.39 12.93
CA ILE A 136 11.08 -0.66 13.74
C ILE A 136 12.06 -1.80 14.03
N MET A 137 12.83 -2.22 13.01
CA MET A 137 13.79 -3.31 13.10
C MET A 137 15.14 -2.89 13.71
N ASN A 138 15.31 -1.62 14.08
CA ASN A 138 16.56 -1.02 14.54
C ASN A 138 17.75 -1.31 13.59
N ALA A 139 17.53 -1.12 12.29
CA ALA A 139 18.51 -1.38 11.24
C ALA A 139 19.00 -0.09 10.59
N THR A 140 20.25 -0.11 10.15
CA THR A 140 20.79 0.85 9.18
C THR A 140 20.20 0.56 7.80
N LEU A 141 19.55 1.56 7.20
CA LEU A 141 19.00 1.45 5.86
C LEU A 141 20.09 1.77 4.82
N ILE A 142 20.29 0.87 3.88
CA ILE A 142 21.08 1.17 2.68
C ILE A 142 20.18 1.86 1.65
N ILE A 143 20.69 2.88 0.94
CA ILE A 143 19.95 3.61 -0.09
C ILE A 143 19.20 2.62 -1.01
N PRO A 144 17.86 2.74 -1.14
CA PRO A 144 17.08 1.80 -1.92
C PRO A 144 17.47 1.78 -3.40
N GLN A 145 17.59 0.58 -3.96
CA GLN A 145 17.82 0.39 -5.39
C GLN A 145 16.50 0.51 -6.14
N LEU A 146 16.40 1.42 -7.11
CA LEU A 146 15.20 1.52 -7.95
C LEU A 146 15.16 0.35 -8.94
N ASP A 147 13.98 -0.27 -9.08
CA ASP A 147 13.76 -1.33 -10.06
C ASP A 147 13.68 -0.75 -11.47
N ARG A 148 14.61 -1.19 -12.32
CA ARG A 148 14.79 -0.73 -13.70
C ARG A 148 14.09 -1.59 -14.75
N ARG A 149 13.43 -2.69 -14.34
CA ARG A 149 12.97 -3.74 -15.26
C ARG A 149 11.46 -3.95 -15.26
N SER A 150 10.79 -3.76 -14.13
CA SER A 150 9.40 -4.25 -14.01
C SER A 150 8.34 -3.34 -14.64
N PHE A 151 8.49 -2.01 -14.57
CA PHE A 151 7.41 -1.08 -14.96
C PHE A 151 7.84 0.04 -15.92
N TRP A 152 9.08 0.52 -15.83
CA TRP A 152 9.59 1.61 -16.65
C TRP A 152 10.99 1.23 -17.13
N LYS A 153 11.28 1.39 -18.43
CA LYS A 153 12.60 1.10 -19.04
C LYS A 153 13.58 2.24 -18.75
N ASP A 154 13.69 2.61 -17.49
CA ASP A 154 14.52 3.71 -17.02
C ASP A 154 15.73 3.15 -16.28
N SER A 155 16.93 3.61 -16.64
CA SER A 155 18.19 3.14 -16.06
C SER A 155 18.71 4.02 -14.91
N SER A 156 17.92 5.01 -14.48
CA SER A 156 18.29 5.93 -13.42
C SER A 156 18.56 5.19 -12.12
N SER A 157 19.50 5.72 -11.35
CA SER A 157 19.77 5.35 -9.95
C SER A 157 18.88 6.16 -9.00
N PHE A 158 19.02 5.89 -7.70
CA PHE A 158 18.35 6.69 -6.68
C PHE A 158 18.76 8.18 -6.78
N ALA A 159 20.06 8.47 -6.93
CA ALA A 159 20.60 9.83 -6.96
C ALA A 159 20.24 10.62 -8.22
N ASP A 160 19.93 9.93 -9.32
CA ASP A 160 19.45 10.57 -10.55
C ASP A 160 18.03 11.15 -10.37
N ILE A 161 17.20 10.47 -9.57
CA ILE A 161 15.79 10.82 -9.36
C ILE A 161 15.58 11.65 -8.09
N PHE A 162 16.25 11.29 -6.99
CA PHE A 162 16.10 11.91 -5.68
C PHE A 162 17.41 12.55 -5.21
N ASP A 163 17.32 13.61 -4.43
CA ASP A 163 18.48 14.21 -3.77
C ASP A 163 18.96 13.29 -2.63
N GLU A 164 19.94 12.43 -2.95
CA GLU A 164 20.50 11.43 -2.03
C GLU A 164 21.07 12.06 -0.76
N ALA A 165 21.80 13.17 -0.89
CA ALA A 165 22.42 13.85 0.25
C ALA A 165 21.35 14.45 1.19
N HIS A 166 20.31 15.06 0.61
CA HIS A 166 19.17 15.56 1.36
C HIS A 166 18.38 14.43 2.03
N PHE A 167 18.22 13.27 1.36
CA PHE A 167 17.54 12.11 1.91
C PHE A 167 18.24 11.59 3.17
N ILE A 168 19.57 11.39 3.11
CA ILE A 168 20.39 10.95 4.26
C ILE A 168 20.29 11.96 5.39
N LYS A 169 20.53 13.25 5.10
CA LYS A 169 20.52 14.32 6.10
C LYS A 169 19.15 14.50 6.76
N SER A 170 18.06 14.38 5.99
CA SER A 170 16.70 14.53 6.51
C SER A 170 16.28 13.43 7.48
N LEU A 171 16.97 12.28 7.48
CA LEU A 171 16.64 11.10 8.28
C LEU A 171 17.68 10.81 9.37
N GLU A 172 18.73 11.60 9.52
CA GLU A 172 19.87 11.35 10.43
C GLU A 172 19.44 11.07 11.88
N GLY A 173 18.43 11.76 12.39
CA GLY A 173 17.88 11.52 13.74
C GLY A 173 16.87 10.36 13.82
N ASP A 174 16.39 9.85 12.69
CA ASP A 174 15.29 8.90 12.61
C ASP A 174 15.74 7.47 12.33
N VAL A 175 16.65 7.32 11.38
CA VAL A 175 17.22 6.06 10.94
C VAL A 175 18.58 6.35 10.32
N ARG A 176 19.59 5.55 10.64
CA ARG A 176 20.88 5.68 9.97
C ARG A 176 20.72 5.24 8.52
N VAL A 177 21.04 6.12 7.58
CA VAL A 177 21.04 5.81 6.14
C VAL A 177 22.48 5.81 5.63
N MET A 178 22.86 4.77 4.91
CA MET A 178 24.17 4.67 4.24
C MET A 178 23.99 4.48 2.74
N LYS A 179 24.93 5.02 1.96
CA LYS A 179 24.91 4.90 0.50
C LYS A 179 25.07 3.46 0.03
N GLU A 180 26.02 2.77 0.63
CA GLU A 180 26.43 1.42 0.25
C GLU A 180 26.65 0.57 1.50
N LEU A 181 26.62 -0.75 1.30
CA LEU A 181 27.00 -1.69 2.35
C LEU A 181 28.49 -1.51 2.70
N PRO A 182 28.88 -1.67 3.98
CA PRO A 182 30.28 -1.79 4.34
C PRO A 182 31.00 -2.89 3.55
N VAL A 183 32.27 -2.63 3.24
CA VAL A 183 33.15 -3.57 2.53
C VAL A 183 33.16 -4.92 3.24
N GLY A 184 33.02 -6.00 2.46
CA GLY A 184 32.97 -7.38 2.97
C GLY A 184 31.56 -7.90 3.25
N LEU A 185 30.55 -7.03 3.42
CA LEU A 185 29.16 -7.46 3.64
C LEU A 185 28.41 -7.78 2.34
N GLU A 186 28.95 -7.41 1.18
CA GLU A 186 28.36 -7.76 -0.11
C GLU A 186 28.47 -9.25 -0.43
N SER A 187 29.54 -9.91 0.03
CA SER A 187 29.84 -11.31 -0.25
C SER A 187 29.27 -12.31 0.77
N ILE A 188 28.80 -11.83 1.93
CA ILE A 188 28.22 -12.72 2.95
C ILE A 188 26.76 -13.08 2.60
N PRO A 189 26.23 -14.20 3.11
CA PRO A 189 24.83 -14.53 2.94
C PRO A 189 23.90 -13.44 3.47
N HIS A 190 22.91 -13.04 2.67
CA HIS A 190 21.84 -12.12 3.07
C HIS A 190 20.57 -12.91 3.34
N ALA A 191 19.86 -12.57 4.42
CA ALA A 191 18.50 -13.04 4.62
C ALA A 191 17.59 -12.38 3.59
N ARG A 192 17.29 -13.07 2.49
CA ARG A 192 16.36 -12.58 1.48
C ARG A 192 14.91 -12.78 1.95
N ARG A 193 14.19 -11.70 2.24
CA ARG A 193 12.82 -11.77 2.77
C ARG A 193 11.84 -10.95 1.94
N HIS A 194 10.82 -11.63 1.41
CA HIS A 194 9.62 -10.95 0.92
C HIS A 194 8.70 -10.71 2.12
N PHE A 195 8.53 -9.46 2.51
CA PHE A 195 7.65 -9.11 3.63
C PHE A 195 6.18 -9.30 3.26
N GLY A 196 5.35 -9.60 4.26
CA GLY A 196 3.90 -9.58 4.09
C GLY A 196 3.41 -8.17 3.74
N SER A 197 2.37 -8.09 2.91
CA SER A 197 1.70 -6.82 2.65
C SER A 197 0.73 -6.50 3.79
N TRP A 198 0.59 -5.22 4.11
CA TRP A 198 -0.24 -4.72 5.22
C TRP A 198 0.10 -5.35 6.57
N SER A 199 1.38 -5.68 6.77
CA SER A 199 1.80 -6.30 8.01
C SER A 199 1.95 -5.29 9.14
N SER A 200 1.64 -5.74 10.36
CA SER A 200 1.69 -4.92 11.57
C SER A 200 3.12 -4.56 11.97
N MET A 201 3.26 -3.63 12.91
CA MET A 201 4.56 -3.32 13.52
C MET A 201 5.20 -4.56 14.17
N GLY A 202 4.41 -5.34 14.93
CA GLY A 202 4.88 -6.55 15.61
C GLY A 202 5.45 -7.61 14.65
N TYR A 203 4.90 -7.73 13.44
CA TYR A 203 5.49 -8.57 12.40
C TYR A 203 6.94 -8.14 12.11
N TYR A 204 7.20 -6.84 11.90
CA TYR A 204 8.55 -6.36 11.64
C TYR A 204 9.49 -6.49 12.84
N GLU A 205 8.97 -6.33 14.06
CA GLU A 205 9.71 -6.66 15.28
C GLU A 205 10.12 -8.13 15.30
N GLU A 206 9.25 -9.06 14.92
CA GLU A 206 9.59 -10.49 14.81
C GLU A 206 10.65 -10.76 13.73
N MET A 207 10.57 -10.15 12.54
CA MET A 207 11.63 -10.33 11.54
C MET A 207 12.97 -9.74 11.95
N SER A 208 13.02 -8.80 12.90
CA SER A 208 14.29 -8.32 13.43
C SER A 208 15.12 -9.47 14.04
N HIS A 209 14.49 -10.58 14.44
CA HIS A 209 15.19 -11.78 14.89
C HIS A 209 16.06 -12.44 13.82
N LEU A 210 15.81 -12.19 12.52
CA LEU A 210 16.72 -12.64 11.45
C LEU A 210 18.12 -12.04 11.61
N PHE A 211 18.25 -10.90 12.31
CA PHE A 211 19.55 -10.34 12.62
C PHE A 211 20.39 -11.18 13.61
N LYS A 212 19.82 -12.22 14.24
CA LYS A 212 20.61 -13.15 15.05
C LYS A 212 21.55 -14.00 14.18
N ASP A 213 21.11 -14.36 12.99
CA ASP A 213 21.83 -15.27 12.09
C ASP A 213 22.45 -14.54 10.88
N TYR A 214 21.92 -13.37 10.53
CA TYR A 214 22.35 -12.59 9.36
C TYR A 214 22.69 -11.16 9.75
N GLN A 215 23.75 -10.59 9.19
CA GLN A 215 24.04 -9.17 9.38
C GLN A 215 23.26 -8.27 8.41
N VAL A 216 22.87 -8.83 7.26
CA VAL A 216 22.15 -8.14 6.19
C VAL A 216 20.84 -8.85 5.91
N ILE A 217 19.73 -8.11 5.96
CA ILE A 217 18.43 -8.53 5.44
C ILE A 217 18.22 -7.82 4.11
N HIS A 218 17.89 -8.58 3.07
CA HIS A 218 17.57 -8.04 1.75
C HIS A 218 16.07 -8.17 1.48
N ALA A 219 15.40 -7.03 1.32
CA ALA A 219 14.03 -6.92 0.83
C ALA A 219 14.06 -6.75 -0.70
N PRO A 220 13.79 -7.81 -1.49
CA PRO A 220 13.88 -7.76 -2.94
C PRO A 220 12.76 -6.93 -3.60
N LYS A 221 11.76 -6.50 -2.84
CA LYS A 221 10.66 -5.63 -3.25
C LYS A 221 10.25 -4.72 -2.10
N SER A 222 9.83 -3.50 -2.40
CA SER A 222 9.29 -2.54 -1.42
C SER A 222 7.76 -2.38 -1.53
N ASP A 223 7.10 -3.27 -2.26
CA ASP A 223 5.64 -3.28 -2.45
C ASP A 223 4.86 -3.83 -1.25
N SER A 224 5.54 -4.56 -0.37
CA SER A 224 5.03 -4.95 0.94
C SER A 224 4.75 -3.72 1.81
N ARG A 225 3.46 -3.42 2.00
CA ARG A 225 3.01 -2.24 2.76
C ARG A 225 3.12 -2.47 4.26
N LEU A 226 3.57 -1.47 5.00
CA LEU A 226 3.38 -1.41 6.45
C LEU A 226 1.91 -1.05 6.73
N ALA A 227 1.27 -1.79 7.65
CA ALA A 227 -0.11 -1.53 8.06
C ALA A 227 -0.29 -0.07 8.51
N ASN A 228 -1.43 0.54 8.20
CA ASN A 228 -1.72 1.91 8.66
C ASN A 228 -2.30 1.94 10.08
N ASN A 229 -2.97 0.85 10.48
CA ASN A 229 -3.62 0.76 11.77
C ASN A 229 -2.59 0.47 12.87
N ASP A 230 -2.87 0.96 14.08
CA ASP A 230 -2.13 0.65 15.30
C ASP A 230 -0.63 0.98 15.26
N LEU A 231 -0.20 1.83 14.32
CA LEU A 231 1.16 2.36 14.30
C LEU A 231 1.29 3.48 15.35
N PRO A 232 2.35 3.47 16.17
CA PRO A 232 2.66 4.60 17.02
C PRO A 232 2.74 5.90 16.22
N LEU A 233 2.26 6.99 16.81
CA LEU A 233 2.15 8.29 16.15
C LEU A 233 3.46 8.73 15.47
N ASP A 234 4.60 8.51 16.13
CA ASP A 234 5.90 8.89 15.59
C ASP A 234 6.38 8.01 14.43
N ILE A 235 5.93 6.76 14.33
CA ILE A 235 6.19 5.91 13.16
C ILE A 235 5.40 6.42 11.96
N GLN A 236 4.14 6.83 12.17
CA GLN A 236 3.33 7.45 11.11
C GLN A 236 3.95 8.78 10.66
N ARG A 237 4.40 9.61 11.60
CA ARG A 237 5.08 10.88 11.30
C ARG A 237 6.42 10.68 10.59
N LEU A 238 7.16 9.61 10.93
CA LEU A 238 8.36 9.22 10.21
C LEU A 238 8.05 8.87 8.74
N ARG A 239 6.99 8.10 8.47
CA ARG A 239 6.56 7.83 7.08
C ARG A 239 6.24 9.14 6.36
N CYS A 240 5.47 10.03 6.98
CA CYS A 240 5.18 11.34 6.41
C CYS A 240 6.45 12.14 6.09
N ARG A 241 7.39 12.22 7.03
CA ARG A 241 8.66 12.94 6.85
C ARG A 241 9.51 12.30 5.74
N ALA A 242 9.60 10.98 5.70
CA ALA A 242 10.29 10.27 4.62
C ALA A 242 9.66 10.56 3.24
N LEU A 243 8.34 10.45 3.14
CA LEU A 243 7.61 10.58 1.88
C LEU A 243 7.59 12.01 1.31
N TYR A 244 7.30 13.00 2.17
CA TYR A 244 7.02 14.37 1.74
C TYR A 244 8.20 15.32 1.94
N HIS A 245 9.14 15.00 2.82
CA HIS A 245 10.29 15.86 3.11
C HIS A 245 11.62 15.25 2.64
N ALA A 246 11.91 13.99 2.98
CA ALA A 246 13.20 13.36 2.64
C ALA A 246 13.31 12.97 1.15
N LEU A 247 12.23 12.42 0.57
CA LEU A 247 12.17 12.06 -0.86
C LEU A 247 11.88 13.27 -1.75
N ARG A 248 12.84 14.20 -1.76
CA ARG A 248 12.87 15.33 -2.69
C ARG A 248 13.51 14.92 -4.01
N PHE A 249 13.01 15.45 -5.13
CA PHE A 249 13.65 15.20 -6.42
C PHE A 249 15.07 15.76 -6.48
N SER A 250 15.88 15.17 -7.35
CA SER A 250 17.26 15.60 -7.58
C SER A 250 17.30 17.08 -8.05
N PRO A 251 18.40 17.82 -7.76
CA PRO A 251 18.51 19.23 -8.13
C PRO A 251 18.24 19.52 -9.63
N PRO A 252 18.68 18.68 -10.59
CA PRO A 252 18.35 18.89 -12.01
C PRO A 252 16.84 18.85 -12.29
N ILE A 253 16.12 17.87 -11.71
CA ILE A 253 14.67 17.73 -11.88
C ILE A 253 13.93 18.89 -11.23
N GLU A 254 14.31 19.28 -10.00
CA GLU A 254 13.74 20.43 -9.30
C GLU A 254 13.97 21.74 -10.07
N SER A 255 15.16 21.93 -10.64
CA SER A 255 15.49 23.10 -11.44
C SER A 255 14.63 23.16 -12.70
N LEU A 256 14.48 22.04 -13.41
CA LEU A 256 13.61 21.96 -14.58
C LEU A 256 12.15 22.25 -14.22
N GLY A 257 11.65 21.66 -13.14
CA GLY A 257 10.29 21.92 -12.65
C GLY A 257 10.02 23.40 -12.37
N LYS A 258 10.98 24.11 -11.77
CA LYS A 258 10.89 25.56 -11.52
C LYS A 258 10.90 26.40 -12.79
N VAL A 259 11.59 25.96 -13.85
CA VAL A 259 11.57 26.65 -15.15
C VAL A 259 10.18 26.48 -15.78
N LEU A 260 9.64 25.24 -15.75
CA LEU A 260 8.34 24.93 -16.33
C LEU A 260 7.18 25.60 -15.58
N SER A 261 7.27 25.74 -14.26
CA SER A 261 6.22 26.37 -13.44
C SER A 261 6.20 27.90 -13.50
N ARG A 262 7.10 28.53 -14.27
CA ARG A 262 7.18 29.99 -14.46
C ARG A 262 6.57 30.45 -15.79
N ALA A 263 6.13 29.51 -16.62
CA ALA A 263 5.38 29.77 -17.87
C ALA A 263 3.90 29.90 -17.56
#